data_AF-A0A3P7GIG1-F1
#
_entry.id   AF-A0A3P7GIG1-F1
#
_cell.length_a   1.000
_cell.length_b   1.000
_cell.length_c   1.000
_cell.angle_alpha   90.00
_cell.angle_beta   90.00
_cell.angle_gamma   90.00
#
_symmetry.space_group_name_H-M   'P 1'
#
loop_
_entity.id
_entity.type
_entity.pdbx_description
1 polymer ?
#
loop_
_entity_poly.entity_id
_entity_poly.type
_entity_poly.pdbx_seq_one_letter_code
_entity_poly.pdbx_strand_id
1 'polypeptide(L)'
;MLQFILLLAIFISSSNAQYENDPDVKDVVDESMMKINKQLKGQSLFKLERILKANVLVVQSTIYKVTLILTPTTCLKSQKVKDLSKCQADRRQKKKKIYAEISESMSGKITVKVR
;
A
#
# COMPACT_ATOMS: atom_id res chain seq x y z
N MET A 1 31.12 -20.52 3.57
CA MET A 1 29.89 -19.72 3.78
C MET A 1 28.79 -19.94 2.74
N LEU A 2 29.02 -20.64 1.62
CA LEU A 2 28.01 -20.80 0.55
C LEU A 2 26.87 -21.79 0.87
N GLN A 3 27.05 -22.69 1.85
CA GLN A 3 26.06 -23.72 2.19
C GLN A 3 24.83 -23.21 2.99
N PHE A 4 24.94 -22.07 3.70
CA PHE A 4 23.82 -21.55 4.48
C PHE A 4 22.74 -20.87 3.63
N ILE A 5 23.05 -20.46 2.40
CA ILE A 5 22.09 -19.80 1.50
C ILE A 5 21.08 -20.81 0.94
N LEU A 6 21.45 -22.09 0.78
CA LEU A 6 20.58 -23.08 0.12
C LEU A 6 19.50 -23.66 1.06
N LEU A 7 19.77 -23.80 2.36
CA LEU A 7 18.84 -24.42 3.31
C LEU A 7 17.66 -23.52 3.72
N LEU A 8 17.79 -22.19 3.59
CA LEU A 8 16.66 -21.27 3.83
C LEU A 8 15.61 -21.29 2.71
N ALA A 9 15.94 -21.81 1.52
CA ALA A 9 15.01 -21.81 0.39
C ALA A 9 13.92 -22.90 0.46
N ILE A 10 14.10 -23.96 1.27
CA ILE A 10 13.25 -25.17 1.18
C ILE A 10 12.02 -25.12 2.10
N PHE A 11 11.96 -24.27 3.12
CA PHE A 11 10.85 -24.28 4.11
C PHE A 11 9.70 -23.30 3.88
N ILE A 12 9.62 -22.65 2.72
CA ILE A 12 8.40 -21.89 2.33
C ILE A 12 7.88 -22.37 0.97
N SER A 13 7.74 -23.69 0.83
CA SER A 13 6.87 -24.24 -0.20
C SER A 13 5.41 -24.09 0.25
N SER A 14 4.67 -23.22 -0.43
CA SER A 14 3.19 -23.15 -0.50
C SER A 14 2.36 -22.40 0.55
N SER A 15 2.92 -21.59 1.45
CA SER A 15 2.11 -20.49 2.02
C SER A 15 2.27 -19.28 1.10
N ASN A 16 1.29 -19.02 0.22
CA ASN A 16 1.05 -17.65 -0.20
C ASN A 16 0.66 -16.91 1.09
N ALA A 17 1.63 -16.36 1.83
CA ALA A 17 1.35 -15.62 3.04
C ALA A 17 0.43 -14.46 2.66
N GLN A 18 -0.82 -14.57 3.11
CA GLN A 18 -1.91 -13.64 2.84
C GLN A 18 -1.82 -12.53 3.88
N TYR A 19 -1.22 -11.41 3.50
CA TYR A 19 -1.05 -10.26 4.38
C TYR A 19 -2.17 -9.22 4.22
N GLU A 20 -3.29 -9.55 3.57
CA GLU A 20 -4.36 -8.60 3.28
C GLU A 20 -5.04 -8.05 4.54
N ASN A 21 -5.00 -8.81 5.63
CA ASN A 21 -5.53 -8.43 6.94
C ASN A 21 -4.43 -8.18 7.98
N ASP A 22 -3.18 -8.15 7.56
CA ASP A 22 -2.05 -7.91 8.45
C ASP A 22 -2.08 -6.42 8.92
N PRO A 23 -2.07 -6.17 10.25
CA PRO A 23 -2.15 -4.81 10.77
C PRO A 23 -0.96 -3.93 10.37
N ASP A 24 0.26 -4.49 10.30
CA ASP A 24 1.46 -3.74 9.92
C ASP A 24 1.35 -3.30 8.45
N VAL A 25 0.82 -4.18 7.58
CA VAL A 25 0.56 -3.85 6.18
C VAL A 25 -0.51 -2.77 6.07
N LYS A 26 -1.58 -2.85 6.87
CA LYS A 26 -2.63 -1.84 6.87
C LYS A 26 -2.08 -0.47 7.28
N ASP A 27 -1.28 -0.41 8.33
CA ASP A 27 -0.72 0.82 8.86
C ASP A 27 0.22 1.48 7.84
N VAL A 28 1.13 0.72 7.23
CA VAL A 28 2.03 1.25 6.20
C VAL A 28 1.27 1.72 4.95
N VAL A 29 0.18 1.04 4.56
CA VAL A 29 -0.68 1.51 3.46
C VAL A 29 -1.37 2.82 3.82
N ASP A 30 -1.93 2.93 5.03
CA ASP A 30 -2.62 4.14 5.50
C ASP A 30 -1.68 5.35 5.57
N GLU A 31 -0.46 5.18 6.12
CA GLU A 31 0.58 6.21 6.12
C GLU A 31 1.02 6.61 4.70
N SER A 32 0.94 5.67 3.76
CA SER A 32 1.31 5.87 2.36
C SER A 32 0.21 6.53 1.51
N MET A 33 -1.04 6.57 1.97
CA MET A 33 -2.18 7.00 1.14
C MET A 33 -2.04 8.41 0.58
N MET A 34 -1.43 9.35 1.32
CA MET A 34 -1.16 10.69 0.79
C MET A 34 -0.08 10.71 -0.29
N LYS A 35 0.94 9.85 -0.19
CA LYS A 35 1.95 9.67 -1.25
C LYS A 35 1.36 8.99 -2.48
N ILE A 36 0.51 7.99 -2.29
CA ILE A 36 -0.26 7.33 -3.36
C ILE A 36 -1.11 8.36 -4.11
N ASN A 37 -1.90 9.18 -3.40
CA ASN A 37 -2.77 10.18 -4.01
C ASN A 37 -2.03 11.19 -4.91
N LYS A 38 -0.79 11.56 -4.56
CA LYS A 38 0.05 12.44 -5.38
C LYS A 38 0.42 11.85 -6.75
N GLN A 39 0.49 10.52 -6.86
CA GLN A 39 0.83 9.83 -8.11
C GLN A 39 -0.40 9.47 -8.95
N LEU A 40 -1.59 9.38 -8.34
CA LEU A 40 -2.82 9.12 -9.07
C LEU A 40 -3.27 10.35 -9.89
N LYS A 41 -3.74 10.13 -11.12
CA LYS A 41 -4.43 11.16 -11.91
C LYS A 41 -5.80 11.51 -11.33
N GLY A 42 -6.34 12.68 -11.71
CA GLY A 42 -7.67 13.15 -11.30
C GLY A 42 -7.64 14.17 -10.15
N GLN A 43 -8.75 14.91 -10.01
CA GLN A 43 -8.88 16.02 -9.05
C GLN A 43 -9.27 15.57 -7.64
N SER A 44 -10.10 14.51 -7.53
CA SER A 44 -10.53 13.97 -6.24
C SER A 44 -9.40 13.22 -5.52
N LEU A 45 -9.40 13.32 -4.20
CA LEU A 45 -8.64 12.43 -3.34
C LEU A 45 -9.33 11.07 -3.23
N PHE A 46 -8.55 10.04 -2.97
CA PHE A 46 -8.98 8.67 -2.74
C PHE A 46 -8.65 8.25 -1.32
N LYS A 47 -9.53 7.47 -0.68
CA LYS A 47 -9.24 6.75 0.55
C LYS A 47 -9.11 5.25 0.29
N LEU A 48 -8.41 4.54 1.17
CA LEU A 48 -8.36 3.08 1.15
C LEU A 48 -9.78 2.53 1.40
N GLU A 49 -10.23 1.61 0.55
CA GLU A 49 -11.42 0.80 0.81
C GLU A 49 -11.02 -0.52 1.47
N ARG A 50 -10.09 -1.24 0.83
CA ARG A 50 -9.54 -2.51 1.31
C ARG A 50 -8.26 -2.87 0.56
N ILE A 51 -7.45 -3.71 1.19
CA ILE A 51 -6.31 -4.38 0.58
C ILE A 51 -6.85 -5.66 -0.08
N LEU A 52 -6.69 -5.79 -1.39
CA LEU A 52 -7.14 -6.96 -2.15
C LEU A 52 -6.08 -8.07 -2.17
N LYS A 53 -4.81 -7.68 -2.24
CA LYS A 53 -3.65 -8.58 -2.18
C LYS A 53 -2.50 -7.88 -1.49
N ALA A 54 -1.73 -8.60 -0.69
CA ALA A 54 -0.49 -8.09 -0.11
C ALA A 54 0.61 -9.15 -0.08
N ASN A 55 1.81 -8.75 -0.46
CA ASN A 55 3.02 -9.55 -0.32
C ASN A 55 4.12 -8.69 0.30
N VAL A 56 4.78 -9.25 1.32
CA VAL A 56 5.85 -8.57 2.06
C VAL A 56 7.16 -9.28 1.79
N LEU A 57 8.19 -8.50 1.48
CA LEU A 57 9.57 -8.98 1.30
C LEU A 57 10.48 -8.19 2.22
N VAL A 58 11.28 -8.88 3.03
CA VAL A 58 12.27 -8.26 3.90
C VAL A 58 13.66 -8.48 3.31
N VAL A 59 14.32 -7.39 2.94
CA VAL A 59 15.69 -7.38 2.40
C VAL A 59 16.53 -6.37 3.20
N GLN A 60 17.13 -5.37 2.56
CA GLN A 60 17.69 -4.18 3.23
C GLN A 60 16.61 -3.16 3.67
N SER A 61 15.37 -3.38 3.23
CA SER A 61 14.16 -2.64 3.56
C SER A 61 12.98 -3.60 3.58
N THR A 62 11.87 -3.19 4.18
CA THR A 62 10.61 -3.90 4.04
C THR A 62 9.89 -3.40 2.79
N ILE A 63 9.55 -4.31 1.88
CA ILE A 63 8.87 -4.00 0.62
C ILE A 63 7.48 -4.63 0.66
N TYR A 64 6.46 -3.78 0.61
CA TYR A 64 5.06 -4.14 0.56
C TYR A 64 4.56 -3.98 -0.87
N LYS A 65 4.24 -5.10 -1.52
CA LYS A 65 3.61 -5.14 -2.84
C LYS A 65 2.11 -5.37 -2.64
N VAL A 66 1.32 -4.33 -2.85
CA VAL A 66 -0.10 -4.33 -2.52
C VAL A 66 -0.97 -4.05 -3.73
N THR A 67 -2.09 -4.77 -3.82
CA THR A 67 -3.20 -4.41 -4.71
C THR A 67 -4.29 -3.79 -3.86
N LEU A 68 -4.63 -2.54 -4.13
CA LEU A 68 -5.57 -1.78 -3.31
C LEU A 68 -6.86 -1.51 -4.09
N ILE A 69 -7.99 -1.56 -3.39
CA ILE A 69 -9.23 -0.93 -3.86
C ILE A 69 -9.34 0.41 -3.14
N LEU A 70 -9.52 1.46 -3.92
CA LEU A 70 -9.63 2.83 -3.43
C LEU A 70 -11.01 3.39 -3.74
N THR A 71 -11.55 4.15 -2.79
CA THR A 71 -12.83 4.83 -2.93
C THR A 71 -12.59 6.33 -3.17
N PRO A 72 -13.12 6.91 -4.27
CA PRO A 72 -13.09 8.35 -4.50
C PRO A 72 -13.77 9.12 -3.37
N THR A 73 -13.33 10.35 -3.14
CA THR A 73 -13.92 11.24 -2.13
C THR A 73 -14.38 12.55 -2.74
N THR A 74 -15.18 13.29 -1.98
CA THR A 74 -15.61 14.65 -2.33
C THR A 74 -14.51 15.69 -2.12
N CYS A 75 -13.44 15.35 -1.41
CA CYS A 75 -12.29 16.22 -1.24
C CYS A 75 -11.48 16.34 -2.53
N LEU A 76 -11.04 17.56 -2.84
CA LEU A 76 -10.18 17.86 -3.97
C LEU A 76 -8.72 17.95 -3.54
N LYS A 77 -7.80 17.51 -4.40
CA LYS A 77 -6.35 17.63 -4.17
C LYS A 77 -5.88 19.07 -3.98
N SER A 78 -6.60 20.03 -4.54
CA SER A 78 -6.33 21.47 -4.39
C SER A 78 -6.57 22.00 -2.97
N GLN A 79 -7.37 21.31 -2.14
CA GLN A 79 -7.78 21.77 -0.80
C GLN A 79 -6.72 21.54 0.29
N LYS A 80 -5.51 21.08 -0.05
CA LYS A 80 -4.41 20.78 0.90
C LYS A 80 -4.84 19.91 2.11
N VAL A 81 -5.72 18.94 1.85
CA VAL A 81 -6.16 17.97 2.88
C VAL A 81 -4.96 17.20 3.42
N LYS A 82 -4.87 17.10 4.75
CA LYS A 82 -3.85 16.30 5.45
C LYS A 82 -4.38 14.99 6.03
N ASP A 83 -5.67 14.97 6.35
CA ASP A 83 -6.34 13.86 7.00
C ASP A 83 -7.50 13.38 6.12
N LEU A 84 -7.32 12.20 5.51
CA LEU A 84 -8.30 11.60 4.59
C LEU A 84 -9.54 11.08 5.33
N SER A 85 -9.50 10.90 6.65
CA SER A 85 -10.67 10.42 7.41
C SER A 85 -11.82 11.45 7.39
N LYS A 86 -11.48 12.73 7.23
CA LYS A 86 -12.45 13.85 7.11
C LYS A 86 -13.12 13.93 5.73
N CYS A 87 -12.66 13.16 4.76
CA CYS A 87 -13.19 13.18 3.41
C CYS A 87 -14.32 12.17 3.23
N GLN A 88 -15.50 12.68 2.85
CA GLN A 88 -16.64 11.83 2.56
C GLN A 88 -16.43 11.06 1.26
N ALA A 89 -16.84 9.78 1.24
CA ALA A 89 -16.78 8.95 0.04
C ALA A 89 -17.78 9.46 -1.01
N ASP A 90 -17.32 9.67 -2.25
CA ASP A 90 -18.20 9.99 -3.37
C ASP A 90 -18.68 8.70 -4.04
N ARG A 91 -19.83 8.19 -3.56
CA ARG A 91 -20.41 6.92 -4.03
C ARG A 91 -20.88 6.96 -5.49
N ARG A 92 -20.96 8.15 -6.10
CA ARG A 92 -21.32 8.32 -7.52
C ARG A 92 -20.16 7.96 -8.44
N GLN A 93 -18.94 8.00 -7.92
CA GLN A 93 -17.73 7.69 -8.69
C GLN A 93 -17.31 6.23 -8.49
N LYS A 94 -16.78 5.63 -9.56
CA LYS A 94 -16.33 4.23 -9.54
C LYS A 94 -15.07 4.08 -8.67
N LYS A 95 -15.06 3.03 -7.84
CA LYS A 95 -13.86 2.59 -7.10
C LYS A 95 -12.71 2.29 -8.04
N LYS A 96 -11.48 2.57 -7.61
CA LYS A 96 -10.27 2.39 -8.40
C LYS A 96 -9.42 1.28 -7.82
N LYS A 97 -9.07 0.29 -8.65
CA LYS A 97 -8.07 -0.73 -8.31
C LYS A 97 -6.69 -0.25 -8.75
N ILE A 98 -5.71 -0.27 -7.85
CA ILE A 98 -4.32 0.06 -8.18
C ILE A 98 -3.36 -1.01 -7.66
N TYR A 99 -2.16 -1.04 -8.23
CA TYR A 99 -1.01 -1.72 -7.65
C TYR A 99 -0.05 -0.66 -7.11
N ALA A 100 0.47 -0.89 -5.90
CA ALA A 100 1.49 -0.05 -5.30
C ALA A 100 2.61 -0.91 -4.71
N GLU A 101 3.82 -0.40 -4.84
CA GLU A 101 5.00 -0.87 -4.13
C GLU A 101 5.37 0.19 -3.10
N ILE A 102 5.33 -0.18 -1.83
CA ILE A 102 5.72 0.66 -0.71
C ILE A 102 7.02 0.09 -0.16
N SER A 103 8.03 0.92 0.02
CA SER A 103 9.31 0.51 0.62
C SER A 103 9.60 1.35 1.84
N GLU A 104 9.86 0.67 2.96
CA GLU A 104 10.16 1.25 4.25
C GLU A 104 11.60 0.88 4.65
N SER A 105 12.44 1.90 4.84
CA SER A 105 13.81 1.68 5.32
C SER A 105 13.84 1.35 6.81
N MET A 106 14.98 0.84 7.29
CA MET A 106 15.22 0.64 8.74
C MET A 106 15.09 1.93 9.58
N SER A 107 15.16 3.11 8.96
CA SER A 107 14.96 4.41 9.60
C SER A 107 13.51 4.93 9.51
N GLY A 108 12.56 4.12 9.03
CA GLY A 108 11.15 4.50 8.85
C GLY A 108 10.89 5.40 7.64
N LYS A 109 11.86 5.57 6.73
CA LYS A 109 11.64 6.37 5.51
C LYS A 109 10.80 5.55 4.53
N ILE A 110 9.57 6.01 4.30
CA ILE A 110 8.65 5.42 3.34
C ILE A 110 8.83 6.03 1.94
N THR A 111 8.90 5.18 0.92
CA THR A 111 8.79 5.54 -0.50
C THR A 111 7.66 4.75 -1.16
N VAL A 112 6.99 5.34 -2.16
CA VAL A 112 5.84 4.73 -2.82
C VAL A 112 6.04 4.81 -4.33
N LYS A 113 5.71 3.72 -5.03
CA LYS A 113 5.57 3.68 -6.49
C LYS A 113 4.23 3.06 -6.84
N VAL A 114 3.35 3.85 -7.47
CA VAL A 114 2.09 3.36 -8.05
C VAL A 114 2.36 2.91 -9.49
N ARG A 115 1.88 1.73 -9.86
CA ARG A 115 1.97 1.20 -11.23
C ARG A 115 0.60 1.19 -11.91
#